data_AF-A0A955WNC9-F1
#
_entry.id   AF-A0A955WNC9-F1
#
_cell.length_a   1.000
_cell.length_b   1.000
_cell.length_c   1.000
_cell.angle_alpha   90.00
_cell.angle_beta   90.00
_cell.angle_gamma   90.00
#
_symmetry.space_group_name_H-M   'P 1'
#
loop_
_entity.id
_entity.type
_entity.pdbx_description
1 polymer ?
#
loop_
_entity_poly.entity_id
_entity_poly.type
_entity_poly.pdbx_seq_one_letter_code
_entity_poly.pdbx_strand_id
1 'polypeptide(L)'
;AAQKKAKTNDPAEADIFTTGTIGKIEQLLRLPDGTVKVLVRGRRRAAISRFIPNETFFLCEVDPIDEPSTEGVEIEALVRSVQSTFEAYVKLNKRIPPETLNTIQTIEDPSRLADTVVVHLASIKLNDRQTILETIDPTERLQRLYELMNGEMEILQVEKKIRSRVKKQMERSQKE
;
A
#
# COMPACT_ATOMS: atom_id res chain seq x y z
N ALA A 1 -14.15 -2.64 1.35
CA ALA A 1 -13.55 -1.90 0.21
C ALA A 1 -13.38 -0.43 0.62
N ALA A 2 -12.61 0.35 -0.14
CA ALA A 2 -12.44 1.78 0.11
C ALA A 2 -13.51 2.61 -0.62
N GLN A 3 -13.81 3.81 -0.12
CA GLN A 3 -14.53 4.82 -0.89
C GLN A 3 -13.62 5.43 -1.96
N LYS A 4 -14.19 5.76 -3.12
CA LYS A 4 -13.48 6.34 -4.28
C LYS A 4 -12.97 7.76 -4.02
N LYS A 5 -13.69 8.53 -3.20
CA LYS A 5 -13.36 9.93 -2.89
C LYS A 5 -13.28 10.11 -1.39
N ALA A 6 -12.08 10.33 -0.86
CA ALA A 6 -11.85 10.47 0.59
C ALA A 6 -12.60 11.66 1.25
N LYS A 7 -13.03 12.66 0.47
CA LYS A 7 -13.76 13.84 0.98
C LYS A 7 -15.27 13.67 1.03
N THR A 8 -15.81 12.55 0.54
CA THR A 8 -17.24 12.27 0.62
C THR A 8 -17.55 11.68 2.00
N ASN A 9 -18.26 12.42 2.84
CA ASN A 9 -18.59 11.96 4.20
C ASN A 9 -19.65 10.85 4.18
N ASP A 10 -20.65 10.99 3.32
CA ASP A 10 -21.76 10.04 3.17
C ASP A 10 -21.70 9.41 1.76
N PRO A 11 -20.78 8.47 1.51
CA PRO A 11 -20.66 7.82 0.22
C PRO A 11 -21.91 6.99 -0.08
N ALA A 12 -22.35 6.98 -1.34
CA ALA A 12 -23.32 6.00 -1.81
C ALA A 12 -22.63 4.68 -2.18
N GLU A 13 -23.39 3.61 -2.41
CA GLU A 13 -22.86 2.32 -2.85
C GLU A 13 -21.98 2.45 -4.12
N ALA A 14 -22.38 3.31 -5.06
CA ALA A 14 -21.63 3.60 -6.28
C ALA A 14 -20.30 4.34 -6.04
N ASP A 15 -20.13 4.96 -4.87
CA ASP A 15 -18.89 5.61 -4.46
C ASP A 15 -17.90 4.62 -3.81
N ILE A 16 -18.26 3.35 -3.64
CA ILE A 16 -17.40 2.32 -3.07
C ILE A 16 -16.73 1.52 -4.20
N PHE A 17 -15.46 1.18 -4.03
CA PHE A 17 -14.81 0.23 -4.93
C PHE A 17 -15.40 -1.16 -4.76
N THR A 18 -15.56 -1.90 -5.86
CA THR A 18 -16.16 -3.24 -5.83
C THR A 18 -15.22 -4.28 -5.23
N THR A 19 -13.91 -4.11 -5.38
CA THR A 19 -12.92 -5.00 -4.75
C THR A 19 -12.46 -4.44 -3.40
N GLY A 20 -12.46 -5.30 -2.39
CA GLY A 20 -12.01 -4.99 -1.04
C GLY A 20 -11.21 -6.11 -0.40
N THR A 21 -10.98 -5.97 0.90
CA THR A 21 -10.30 -6.96 1.72
C THR A 21 -11.23 -7.41 2.83
N ILE A 22 -11.43 -8.73 2.94
CA ILE A 22 -12.04 -9.35 4.11
C ILE A 22 -11.07 -9.17 5.28
N GLY A 23 -11.49 -8.42 6.29
CA GLY A 23 -10.71 -8.13 7.48
C GLY A 23 -11.26 -8.82 8.72
N LYS A 24 -10.37 -9.22 9.64
CA LYS A 24 -10.74 -9.67 10.98
C LYS A 24 -10.41 -8.57 11.98
N ILE A 25 -11.36 -8.22 12.84
CA ILE A 25 -11.11 -7.36 13.99
C ILE A 25 -10.28 -8.17 14.99
N GLU A 26 -9.04 -7.74 15.22
CA GLU A 26 -8.12 -8.38 16.18
C GLU A 26 -8.22 -7.70 17.55
N GLN A 27 -8.45 -6.39 17.60
CA GLN A 27 -8.56 -5.65 18.86
C GLN A 27 -9.50 -4.45 18.73
N LEU A 28 -10.24 -4.17 19.80
CA LEU A 28 -11.06 -2.96 19.95
C LEU A 28 -10.64 -2.26 21.24
N LEU A 29 -10.29 -0.98 21.14
CA LEU A 29 -9.92 -0.13 22.27
C LEU A 29 -10.85 1.09 22.29
N ARG A 30 -11.59 1.25 23.39
CA ARG A 30 -12.40 2.45 23.64
C ARG A 30 -11.54 3.48 24.34
N LEU A 31 -11.46 4.67 23.76
CA LEU A 31 -10.74 5.80 24.34
C LEU A 31 -11.68 6.61 25.27
N PRO A 32 -11.13 7.36 26.25
CA PRO A 32 -11.94 8.12 27.21
C PRO A 32 -12.83 9.20 26.57
N ASP A 33 -12.48 9.66 25.37
CA ASP A 33 -13.25 10.63 24.56
C ASP A 33 -14.44 10.01 23.83
N GLY A 34 -14.66 8.69 23.98
CA GLY A 34 -15.71 7.94 23.31
C GLY A 34 -15.31 7.38 21.93
N THR A 35 -14.11 7.70 21.43
CA THR A 35 -13.61 7.18 20.16
C THR A 35 -13.26 5.69 20.29
N VAL A 36 -13.53 4.91 19.24
CA VAL A 36 -13.15 3.50 19.17
C VAL A 36 -12.00 3.32 18.20
N LYS A 37 -10.85 2.86 18.72
CA LYS A 37 -9.71 2.44 17.90
C LYS A 37 -9.81 0.95 17.63
N VAL A 38 -9.86 0.56 16.37
CA VAL A 38 -9.98 -0.84 15.94
C VAL A 38 -8.69 -1.26 15.23
N LEU A 39 -8.13 -2.39 15.64
CA LEU A 39 -7.05 -3.06 14.93
C LEU A 39 -7.65 -4.15 14.05
N VAL A 40 -7.42 -4.04 12.74
CA VAL A 40 -7.97 -4.97 11.74
C VAL A 40 -6.81 -5.65 11.00
N ARG A 41 -6.90 -6.97 10.82
CA ARG A 41 -5.99 -7.75 9.98
C ARG A 41 -6.70 -8.16 8.70
N GLY A 42 -6.19 -7.72 7.55
CA GLY A 42 -6.62 -8.22 6.24
C GLY A 42 -6.32 -9.71 6.11
N ARG A 43 -7.27 -10.46 5.55
CA ARG A 43 -7.16 -11.92 5.37
C ARG A 43 -7.15 -12.31 3.91
N ARG A 44 -8.06 -11.76 3.11
CA ARG A 44 -8.23 -12.15 1.71
C ARG A 44 -8.88 -11.03 0.91
N ARG A 45 -8.56 -10.94 -0.38
CA ARG A 45 -9.29 -10.09 -1.33
C ARG A 45 -10.69 -10.65 -1.57
N ALA A 46 -11.65 -9.79 -1.80
CA ALA A 46 -13.01 -10.19 -2.19
C ALA A 46 -13.65 -9.12 -3.06
N ALA A 47 -14.51 -9.55 -3.98
CA ALA A 47 -15.37 -8.66 -4.76
C ALA A 47 -16.74 -8.57 -4.09
N ILE A 48 -17.31 -7.37 -4.06
CA ILE A 48 -18.69 -7.14 -3.63
C ILE A 48 -19.62 -7.64 -4.74
N SER A 49 -20.45 -8.63 -4.41
CA SER A 49 -21.42 -9.21 -5.34
C SER A 49 -22.70 -8.37 -5.38
N ARG A 50 -23.18 -7.95 -4.20
CA ARG A 50 -24.31 -7.02 -4.06
C ARG A 50 -24.35 -6.39 -2.67
N PHE A 51 -24.94 -5.20 -2.59
CA PHE A 51 -25.32 -4.58 -1.32
C PHE A 51 -26.69 -5.10 -0.87
N ILE A 52 -26.86 -5.27 0.43
CA ILE A 52 -28.09 -5.65 1.09
C ILE A 52 -28.63 -4.42 1.84
N PRO A 53 -29.93 -4.09 1.72
CA PRO A 53 -30.52 -2.97 2.43
C PRO A 53 -30.28 -3.07 3.94
N ASN A 54 -29.72 -2.01 4.52
CA ASN A 54 -29.57 -1.85 5.95
C ASN A 54 -29.45 -0.35 6.28
N GLU A 55 -30.18 0.10 7.30
CA GLU A 55 -30.31 1.53 7.63
C GLU A 55 -29.09 2.11 8.36
N THR A 56 -28.26 1.24 8.95
CA THR A 56 -27.20 1.66 9.88
C THR A 56 -25.79 1.61 9.30
N PHE A 57 -25.54 0.74 8.33
CA PHE A 57 -24.23 0.55 7.70
C PHE A 57 -24.37 -0.23 6.39
N PHE A 58 -23.37 -0.16 5.52
CA PHE A 58 -23.32 -1.01 4.34
C PHE A 58 -23.20 -2.49 4.70
N LEU A 59 -24.24 -3.25 4.38
CA LEU A 59 -24.20 -4.70 4.38
C LEU A 59 -24.04 -5.18 2.95
N CYS A 60 -23.19 -6.18 2.71
CA CYS A 60 -22.95 -6.71 1.37
C CYS A 60 -22.65 -8.21 1.40
N GLU A 61 -22.99 -8.88 0.30
CA GLU A 61 -22.46 -10.18 -0.05
C GLU A 61 -21.15 -10.00 -0.80
N VAL A 62 -20.18 -10.86 -0.52
CA VAL A 62 -18.86 -10.81 -1.12
C VAL A 62 -18.41 -12.18 -1.58
N ASP A 63 -17.75 -12.21 -2.72
CA ASP A 63 -17.10 -13.40 -3.27
C ASP A 63 -15.58 -13.32 -2.99
N PRO A 64 -15.01 -14.23 -2.19
CA PRO A 64 -13.57 -14.31 -2.00
C PRO A 64 -12.85 -14.52 -3.33
N ILE A 65 -11.79 -13.76 -3.58
CA ILE A 65 -10.97 -13.89 -4.79
C ILE A 65 -9.88 -14.92 -4.52
N ASP A 66 -9.80 -15.96 -5.35
CA ASP A 66 -8.65 -16.88 -5.40
C ASP A 66 -7.56 -16.26 -6.26
N GLU A 67 -6.32 -16.32 -5.77
CA GLU A 67 -5.15 -15.89 -6.53
C GLU A 67 -4.56 -17.09 -7.27
N PRO A 68 -4.15 -16.95 -8.54
CA PRO A 68 -3.47 -18.03 -9.24
C PRO A 68 -2.15 -18.37 -8.54
N SER A 69 -1.78 -19.66 -8.56
CA SER A 69 -0.45 -20.08 -8.14
C SER A 69 0.60 -19.49 -9.07
N THR A 70 1.64 -18.90 -8.51
CA THR A 70 2.76 -18.35 -9.28
C THR A 70 4.02 -19.12 -8.92
N GLU A 71 4.62 -19.75 -9.93
CA GLU A 71 5.85 -20.54 -9.79
C GLU A 71 6.78 -20.24 -10.97
N GLY A 72 8.08 -20.37 -10.73
CA GLY A 72 9.09 -20.26 -11.78
C GLY A 72 10.16 -19.21 -11.51
N VAL A 73 11.20 -19.25 -12.32
CA VAL A 73 12.41 -18.43 -12.13
C VAL A 73 12.11 -16.93 -12.31
N GLU A 74 11.13 -16.58 -13.14
CA GLU A 74 10.76 -15.18 -13.38
C GLU A 74 10.15 -14.51 -12.15
N ILE A 75 9.21 -15.18 -11.46
CA ILE A 75 8.59 -14.62 -10.25
C ILE A 75 9.61 -14.52 -9.11
N GLU A 76 10.51 -15.50 -8.97
CA GLU A 76 11.62 -15.44 -8.01
C GLU A 76 12.56 -14.25 -8.28
N ALA A 77 12.91 -14.03 -9.55
CA ALA A 77 13.73 -12.88 -9.94
C ALA A 77 13.03 -11.56 -9.61
N LEU A 78 11.72 -11.48 -9.85
CA LEU A 78 10.91 -10.30 -9.55
C LEU A 78 10.82 -10.02 -8.04
N VAL A 79 10.63 -11.05 -7.21
CA VAL A 79 10.68 -10.95 -5.74
C VAL A 79 12.01 -10.35 -5.27
N ARG A 80 13.14 -10.87 -5.76
CA ARG A 80 14.48 -10.36 -5.42
C ARG A 80 14.67 -8.91 -5.87
N SER A 81 14.18 -8.56 -7.05
CA SER A 81 14.19 -7.20 -7.59
C SER A 81 13.40 -6.23 -6.70
N VAL A 82 12.19 -6.59 -6.30
CA VAL A 82 11.35 -5.77 -5.41
C VAL A 82 12.01 -5.58 -4.05
N GLN A 83 12.52 -6.65 -3.43
CA GLN A 83 13.23 -6.57 -2.14
C GLN A 83 14.47 -5.66 -2.23
N SER A 84 15.27 -5.80 -3.29
CA SER A 84 16.48 -5.00 -3.50
C SER A 84 16.16 -3.52 -3.73
N THR A 85 15.12 -3.22 -4.53
CA THR A 85 14.66 -1.84 -4.73
C THR A 85 14.08 -1.26 -3.44
N PHE A 86 13.38 -2.06 -2.64
CA PHE A 86 12.86 -1.61 -1.34
C PHE A 86 13.98 -1.25 -0.37
N GLU A 87 15.06 -2.04 -0.34
CA GLU A 87 16.25 -1.70 0.44
C GLU A 87 16.83 -0.34 0.03
N ALA A 88 16.97 -0.09 -1.27
CA ALA A 88 17.43 1.20 -1.78
C ALA A 88 16.45 2.34 -1.39
N TYR A 89 15.15 2.07 -1.41
CA TYR A 89 14.10 3.00 -0.98
C TYR A 89 14.24 3.40 0.48
N VAL A 90 14.41 2.44 1.40
CA VAL A 90 14.60 2.73 2.83
C VAL A 90 15.85 3.58 3.07
N LYS A 91 16.94 3.36 2.31
CA LYS A 91 18.16 4.18 2.40
C LYS A 91 17.93 5.65 2.01
N LEU A 92 16.98 5.93 1.11
CA LEU A 92 16.60 7.29 0.73
C LEU A 92 15.53 7.88 1.66
N ASN A 93 14.59 7.06 2.13
CA ASN A 93 13.50 7.44 3.01
C ASN A 93 13.72 6.97 4.46
N LYS A 94 14.46 7.77 5.23
CA LYS A 94 14.81 7.48 6.64
C LYS A 94 13.62 7.46 7.62
N ARG A 95 12.37 7.64 7.14
CA ARG A 95 11.17 7.51 7.99
C ARG A 95 10.78 6.05 8.26
N ILE A 96 11.30 5.12 7.48
CA ILE A 96 11.00 3.69 7.63
C ILE A 96 11.97 3.07 8.64
N PRO A 97 11.49 2.40 9.71
CA PRO A 97 12.34 1.70 10.65
C PRO A 97 13.16 0.58 9.97
N PRO A 98 14.44 0.38 10.34
CA PRO A 98 15.26 -0.70 9.80
C PRO A 98 14.64 -2.10 10.00
N GLU A 99 13.88 -2.29 11.07
CA GLU A 99 13.20 -3.56 11.39
C GLU A 99 12.18 -3.97 10.30
N THR A 100 11.55 -2.99 9.64
CA THR A 100 10.66 -3.22 8.52
C THR A 100 11.38 -3.83 7.33
N LEU A 101 12.63 -3.42 7.06
CA LEU A 101 13.44 -3.96 5.98
C LEU A 101 13.75 -5.45 6.22
N ASN A 102 14.15 -5.81 7.44
CA ASN A 102 14.43 -7.21 7.80
C ASN A 102 13.20 -8.09 7.60
N THR A 103 12.02 -7.58 7.95
CA THR A 103 10.76 -8.31 7.76
C THR A 103 10.50 -8.55 6.27
N ILE A 104 10.65 -7.53 5.43
CA ILE A 104 10.38 -7.63 3.98
C ILE A 104 11.37 -8.57 3.26
N GLN A 105 12.63 -8.59 3.66
CA GLN A 105 13.64 -9.48 3.08
C GLN A 105 13.38 -10.98 3.31
N THR A 106 12.55 -11.32 4.31
CA THR A 106 12.18 -12.72 4.62
C THR A 106 10.89 -13.17 3.95
N ILE A 107 10.21 -12.29 3.20
CA ILE A 107 8.96 -12.62 2.52
C ILE A 107 9.27 -13.21 1.15
N GLU A 108 8.97 -14.49 0.97
CA GLU A 108 9.12 -15.20 -0.31
C GLU A 108 7.82 -15.20 -1.13
N ASP A 109 6.66 -15.17 -0.44
CA ASP A 109 5.35 -15.16 -1.08
C ASP A 109 5.12 -13.84 -1.85
N PRO A 110 4.93 -13.88 -3.19
CA PRO A 110 4.79 -12.69 -4.02
C PRO A 110 3.63 -11.79 -3.60
N SER A 111 2.48 -12.38 -3.28
CA SER A 111 1.28 -11.64 -2.89
C SER A 111 1.48 -10.90 -1.58
N ARG A 112 2.01 -11.58 -0.56
CA ARG A 112 2.34 -10.99 0.73
C ARG A 112 3.42 -9.93 0.62
N LEU A 113 4.42 -10.12 -0.25
CA LEU A 113 5.45 -9.13 -0.49
C LEU A 113 4.82 -7.85 -1.05
N ALA A 114 3.97 -7.98 -2.07
CA ALA A 114 3.27 -6.85 -2.67
C ALA A 114 2.45 -6.07 -1.62
N ASP A 115 1.66 -6.80 -0.83
CA ASP A 115 0.75 -6.25 0.17
C ASP A 115 1.48 -5.60 1.36
N THR A 116 2.67 -6.10 1.68
CA THR A 116 3.49 -5.53 2.76
C THR A 116 4.21 -4.27 2.29
N VAL A 117 4.81 -4.29 1.10
CA VAL A 117 5.64 -3.20 0.60
C VAL A 117 4.80 -1.96 0.23
N VAL A 118 3.63 -2.15 -0.39
CA VAL A 118 2.80 -1.03 -0.90
C VAL A 118 2.40 -0.03 0.20
N VAL A 119 2.25 -0.48 1.44
CA VAL A 119 1.87 0.36 2.59
C VAL A 119 2.98 1.35 2.98
N HIS A 120 4.23 1.02 2.67
CA HIS A 120 5.39 1.84 3.00
C HIS A 120 5.71 2.91 1.94
N LEU A 121 5.05 2.87 0.78
CA LEU A 121 5.19 3.90 -0.24
C LEU A 121 4.45 5.16 0.19
N ALA A 122 5.20 6.22 0.50
CA ALA A 122 4.68 7.41 1.17
C ALA A 122 3.73 8.24 0.29
N SER A 123 4.00 8.35 -1.02
CA SER A 123 3.25 9.23 -1.92
C SER A 123 2.19 8.52 -2.77
N ILE A 124 2.06 7.20 -2.65
CA ILE A 124 1.18 6.41 -3.52
C ILE A 124 -0.27 6.86 -3.39
N LYS A 125 -0.94 7.07 -4.53
CA LYS A 125 -2.31 7.56 -4.56
C LYS A 125 -3.29 6.42 -4.28
N LEU A 126 -4.50 6.78 -3.84
CA LEU A 126 -5.57 5.82 -3.58
C LEU A 126 -5.87 4.93 -4.80
N ASN A 127 -5.95 5.52 -6.00
CA ASN A 127 -6.21 4.76 -7.22
C ASN A 127 -5.12 3.74 -7.52
N ASP A 128 -3.85 4.05 -7.25
CA ASP A 128 -2.74 3.13 -7.45
C ASP A 128 -2.80 1.98 -6.43
N ARG A 129 -3.09 2.29 -5.16
CA ARG A 129 -3.32 1.27 -4.11
C ARG A 129 -4.49 0.35 -4.48
N GLN A 130 -5.58 0.92 -4.98
CA GLN A 130 -6.73 0.15 -5.42
C GLN A 130 -6.40 -0.71 -6.63
N THR A 131 -5.64 -0.20 -7.59
CA THR A 131 -5.17 -0.96 -8.75
C THR A 131 -4.33 -2.18 -8.31
N ILE A 132 -3.43 -1.99 -7.35
CA ILE A 132 -2.66 -3.10 -6.75
C ILE A 132 -3.58 -4.12 -6.06
N LEU A 133 -4.61 -3.66 -5.34
CA LEU A 133 -5.58 -4.54 -4.70
C LEU A 133 -6.40 -5.34 -5.72
N GLU A 134 -6.77 -4.72 -6.84
CA GLU A 134 -7.57 -5.28 -7.93
C GLU A 134 -6.77 -6.17 -8.89
N THR A 135 -5.44 -6.07 -8.90
CA THR A 135 -4.59 -6.93 -9.73
C THR A 135 -4.52 -8.32 -9.10
N ILE A 136 -5.27 -9.28 -9.64
CA ILE A 136 -5.41 -10.62 -9.05
C ILE A 136 -4.15 -11.45 -9.21
N ASP A 137 -3.49 -11.38 -10.37
CA ASP A 137 -2.26 -12.13 -10.64
C ASP A 137 -1.08 -11.58 -9.80
N PRO A 138 -0.43 -12.40 -8.95
CA PRO A 138 0.68 -11.95 -8.11
C PRO A 138 1.90 -11.44 -8.89
N THR A 139 2.16 -11.99 -10.08
CA THR A 139 3.27 -11.57 -10.95
C THR A 139 3.00 -10.17 -11.49
N GLU A 140 1.83 -9.96 -12.11
CA GLU A 140 1.43 -8.64 -12.62
C GLU A 140 1.39 -7.60 -11.50
N ARG A 141 0.93 -8.00 -10.31
CA ARG A 141 0.88 -7.13 -9.13
C ARG A 141 2.26 -6.70 -8.67
N LEU A 142 3.22 -7.62 -8.60
CA LEU A 142 4.61 -7.29 -8.26
C LEU A 142 5.27 -6.42 -9.34
N GLN A 143 4.98 -6.66 -10.62
CA GLN A 143 5.50 -5.81 -11.72
C GLN A 143 5.00 -4.37 -11.56
N ARG A 144 3.70 -4.18 -11.36
CA ARG A 144 3.12 -2.85 -11.09
C ARG A 144 3.70 -2.20 -9.84
N LEU A 145 3.85 -2.96 -8.76
CA LEU A 145 4.47 -2.45 -7.54
C LEU A 145 5.91 -1.98 -7.82
N TYR A 146 6.68 -2.77 -8.57
CA TYR A 146 8.05 -2.44 -8.92
C TYR A 146 8.14 -1.15 -9.74
N GLU A 147 7.23 -0.95 -10.70
CA GLU A 147 7.12 0.30 -11.46
C GLU A 147 6.83 1.51 -10.56
N LEU A 148 5.84 1.39 -9.66
CA LEU A 148 5.50 2.43 -8.70
C LEU A 148 6.67 2.78 -7.77
N MET A 149 7.41 1.76 -7.31
CA MET A 149 8.61 1.94 -6.48
C MET A 149 9.70 2.70 -7.23
N ASN A 150 9.95 2.37 -8.50
CA ASN A 150 10.95 3.07 -9.30
C ASN A 150 10.58 4.53 -9.54
N GLY A 151 9.31 4.82 -9.84
CA GLY A 151 8.82 6.20 -9.97
C GLY A 151 9.00 7.00 -8.67
N GLU A 152 8.67 6.42 -7.53
CA GLU A 152 8.86 7.05 -6.22
C GLU A 152 10.35 7.29 -5.91
N MET A 153 11.20 6.32 -6.24
CA MET A 153 12.65 6.44 -6.10
C MET A 153 13.21 7.61 -6.91
N GLU A 154 12.75 7.79 -8.15
CA GLU A 154 13.16 8.90 -9.01
C GLU A 154 12.80 10.25 -8.37
N ILE A 155 11.56 10.38 -7.89
CA ILE A 155 11.08 11.59 -7.18
C ILE A 155 11.98 11.89 -5.97
N LEU A 156 12.22 10.89 -5.10
CA LEU A 156 13.06 11.07 -3.91
C LEU A 156 14.49 11.50 -4.24
N GLN A 157 15.06 10.96 -5.32
CA GLN A 157 16.39 11.36 -5.79
C GLN A 157 16.41 12.81 -6.28
N VAL A 158 15.40 13.23 -7.04
CA VAL A 158 15.26 14.63 -7.49
C VAL A 158 15.09 15.56 -6.29
N GLU A 159 14.23 15.24 -5.33
CA GLU A 159 14.07 16.02 -4.10
C GLU A 159 15.38 16.15 -3.31
N LYS A 160 16.15 15.05 -3.20
CA LYS A 160 17.47 15.07 -2.55
C LYS A 160 18.43 16.01 -3.25
N LYS A 161 18.47 16.00 -4.60
CA LYS A 161 19.27 16.93 -5.40
C LYS A 161 18.84 18.38 -5.17
N ILE A 162 17.54 18.68 -5.19
CA ILE A 162 17.00 20.02 -4.92
C ILE A 162 17.40 20.50 -3.52
N ARG A 163 17.16 19.69 -2.47
CA ARG A 163 17.56 20.01 -1.08
C ARG A 163 19.05 20.32 -0.97
N SER A 164 19.90 19.53 -1.64
CA SER A 164 21.35 19.75 -1.62
C SER A 164 21.78 21.06 -2.30
N ARG A 165 21.10 21.46 -3.38
CA ARG A 165 21.37 22.73 -4.10
C ARG A 165 20.96 23.93 -3.24
N VAL A 166 19.75 23.89 -2.67
CA VAL A 166 19.25 24.95 -1.78
C VAL A 166 20.16 25.13 -0.58
N LYS A 167 20.59 24.03 0.07
CA LYS A 167 21.52 24.10 1.22
C LYS A 167 22.84 24.78 0.86
N LYS A 168 23.45 24.41 -0.27
CA LYS A 168 24.71 25.04 -0.75
C LYS A 168 24.55 26.53 -1.06
N GLN A 169 23.39 26.94 -1.57
CA GLN A 169 23.10 28.35 -1.85
C GLN A 169 22.99 29.14 -0.55
N MET A 170 22.28 28.61 0.47
CA MET A 170 22.16 29.24 1.78
C MET A 170 23.51 29.39 2.48
N GLU A 171 24.36 28.36 2.45
CA GLU A 171 25.70 28.39 3.04
C GLU A 171 26.63 29.43 2.40
N ARG A 172 26.39 29.80 1.12
CA ARG A 172 27.12 30.87 0.44
C ARG A 172 26.62 32.25 0.88
N SER A 173 25.30 32.46 0.87
CA SER A 173 24.69 33.74 1.27
C SER A 173 24.87 34.09 2.75
N GLN A 174 25.19 33.13 3.62
CA GLN A 174 25.52 33.40 5.04
C GLN A 174 27.01 33.71 5.28
N LYS A 175 27.89 33.47 4.29
CA LYS A 175 29.32 33.76 4.37
C LYS A 175 29.71 35.09 3.72
N GLU A 176 28.83 35.67 2.91
CA GLU A 176 28.89 37.04 2.41
C GLU A 176 28.21 37.99 3.41
#